data_AF-A0A538RT65-F1
#
_entry.id   AF-A0A538RT65-F1
#
_cell.length_a   1.000
_cell.length_b   1.000
_cell.length_c   1.000
_cell.angle_alpha   90.00
_cell.angle_beta   90.00
_cell.angle_gamma   90.00
#
_symmetry.space_group_name_H-M   'P 1'
#
loop_
_entity.id
_entity.type
_entity.pdbx_description
1 polymer ?
#
loop_
_entity_poly.entity_id
_entity_poly.type
_entity_poly.pdbx_seq_one_letter_code
_entity_poly.pdbx_strand_id
1 'polypeptide(L)'
;MEVSAMWRCILLVGILIASPAMGWGNTVQFTVPQADIEILHTTEFELSSSGLNRTVLAGQNLSLDLLLSDSVLARLFVSDPKDWVIDLEFSTNAGTFPGDAGPTTGFLLGPNGNQFGDSQDAGRGQGTNGTFGMGLVSFTSDNLAGANVIDISGVHFDTTFPATGFVVTDAQLLFSFSGDTDGLKFGTAQQLPEPETLGLTFVGVLVIALAACRRDLKSLSALGQRAFLWK
;
A
#
# COMPACT_ATOMS: atom_id res chain seq x y z
N MET A 1 -46.18 -41.30 11.63
CA MET A 1 -44.99 -41.15 10.76
C MET A 1 -44.61 -39.67 10.68
N GLU A 2 -43.91 -39.09 11.66
CA GLU A 2 -43.48 -37.67 11.57
C GLU A 2 -42.17 -37.35 12.33
N VAL A 3 -41.33 -38.33 12.65
CA VAL A 3 -40.05 -38.06 13.35
C VAL A 3 -38.90 -37.74 12.38
N SER A 4 -39.07 -38.09 11.09
CA SER A 4 -38.01 -37.98 10.08
C SER A 4 -37.79 -36.55 9.53
N ALA A 5 -38.79 -35.67 9.61
CA ALA A 5 -38.71 -34.32 9.03
C ALA A 5 -38.01 -33.33 9.96
N MET A 6 -38.27 -33.41 11.27
CA MET A 6 -37.77 -32.49 12.28
C MET A 6 -36.24 -32.56 12.45
N TRP A 7 -35.66 -33.77 12.34
CA TRP A 7 -34.21 -33.96 12.43
C TRP A 7 -33.45 -33.38 11.23
N ARG A 8 -34.08 -33.38 10.04
CA ARG A 8 -33.50 -32.78 8.83
C ARG A 8 -33.48 -31.25 8.90
N CYS A 9 -34.51 -30.64 9.50
CA CYS A 9 -34.53 -29.19 9.76
C CYS A 9 -33.50 -28.78 10.80
N ILE A 10 -33.28 -29.57 11.86
CA ILE A 10 -32.26 -29.29 12.88
C ILE A 10 -30.84 -29.40 12.30
N LEU A 11 -30.58 -30.36 11.41
CA LEU A 11 -29.30 -30.45 10.70
C LEU A 11 -29.08 -29.29 9.72
N LEU A 12 -30.12 -28.82 9.02
CA LEU A 12 -30.04 -27.65 8.14
C LEU A 12 -29.81 -26.34 8.92
N VAL A 13 -30.39 -26.19 10.11
CA VAL A 13 -30.14 -25.04 11.00
C VAL A 13 -28.76 -25.14 11.66
N GLY A 14 -28.29 -26.35 11.98
CA GLY A 14 -26.93 -26.58 12.52
C GLY A 14 -25.82 -26.27 11.53
N ILE A 15 -26.01 -26.54 10.23
CA ILE A 15 -25.06 -26.19 9.17
C ILE A 15 -25.01 -24.67 8.94
N LEU A 16 -26.09 -23.94 9.23
CA LEU A 16 -26.12 -22.48 9.16
C LEU A 16 -25.40 -21.78 10.33
N ILE A 17 -25.16 -22.47 11.45
CA ILE A 17 -24.49 -21.89 12.64
C ILE A 17 -22.98 -22.23 12.66
N ALA A 18 -22.55 -23.24 11.90
CA ALA A 18 -21.14 -23.65 11.82
C ALA A 18 -20.41 -23.17 10.55
N SER A 19 -21.05 -22.33 9.74
CA SER A 19 -20.42 -21.78 8.55
C SER A 19 -20.33 -20.25 8.69
N PRO A 20 -19.20 -19.68 9.13
CA PRO A 20 -18.74 -18.48 8.46
C PRO A 20 -18.39 -18.92 7.04
N ALA A 21 -19.41 -19.10 6.20
CA ALA A 21 -19.23 -19.04 4.77
C ALA A 21 -18.73 -17.63 4.52
N MET A 22 -17.41 -17.55 4.41
CA MET A 22 -16.60 -16.41 4.06
C MET A 22 -17.37 -15.46 3.16
N GLY A 23 -17.89 -14.38 3.74
CA GLY A 23 -18.05 -13.13 3.02
C GLY A 23 -16.65 -12.53 2.87
N TRP A 24 -15.76 -13.18 2.13
CA TRP A 24 -14.48 -12.59 1.78
C TRP A 24 -14.78 -11.43 0.85
N GLY A 25 -14.76 -10.22 1.39
CA GLY A 25 -14.06 -9.20 0.67
C GLY A 25 -12.61 -9.68 0.62
N ASN A 26 -12.08 -9.92 -0.58
CA ASN A 26 -10.66 -10.20 -0.80
C ASN A 26 -9.79 -8.99 -0.44
N THR A 27 -10.28 -8.06 0.36
CA THR A 27 -9.73 -6.74 0.56
C THR A 27 -9.52 -6.52 2.04
N VAL A 28 -8.27 -6.24 2.41
CA VAL A 28 -7.87 -5.90 3.77
C VAL A 28 -7.42 -4.46 3.76
N GLN A 29 -8.01 -3.65 4.61
CA GLN A 29 -7.67 -2.24 4.69
C GLN A 29 -6.64 -1.97 5.80
N PHE A 30 -5.67 -1.12 5.49
CA PHE A 30 -4.64 -0.62 6.39
C PHE A 30 -4.79 0.89 6.54
N THR A 31 -4.98 1.35 7.78
CA THR A 31 -5.14 2.77 8.07
C THR A 31 -3.80 3.38 8.41
N VAL A 32 -3.40 4.39 7.63
CA VAL A 32 -2.19 5.17 7.92
C VAL A 32 -2.49 6.17 9.04
N PRO A 33 -1.71 6.22 10.13
CA PRO A 33 -1.90 7.22 11.17
C PRO A 33 -1.74 8.63 10.59
N GLN A 34 -2.61 9.55 11.00
CA GLN A 34 -2.57 10.93 10.50
C GLN A 34 -1.21 11.62 10.75
N ALA A 35 -0.51 11.22 11.81
CA ALA A 35 0.82 11.74 12.15
C ALA A 35 1.89 11.37 11.11
N ASP A 36 1.69 10.30 10.34
CA ASP A 36 2.65 9.80 9.34
C ASP A 36 2.34 10.29 7.91
N ILE A 37 1.23 11.02 7.75
CA ILE A 37 0.87 11.64 6.47
C ILE A 37 1.88 12.74 6.14
N GLU A 38 2.35 12.74 4.89
CA GLU A 38 3.36 13.65 4.34
C GLU A 38 4.76 13.56 4.99
N ILE A 39 5.00 12.60 5.87
CA ILE A 39 6.33 12.28 6.40
C ILE A 39 7.06 11.35 5.45
N LEU A 40 8.35 11.60 5.24
CA LEU A 40 9.24 10.68 4.54
C LEU A 40 9.83 9.70 5.55
N HIS A 41 9.48 8.44 5.40
CA HIS A 41 10.13 7.33 6.11
C HIS A 41 11.32 6.88 5.25
N THR A 42 12.47 6.65 5.89
CA THR A 42 13.75 6.34 5.21
C THR A 42 14.29 4.93 5.55
N THR A 43 13.53 4.11 6.28
CA THR A 43 13.97 2.77 6.72
C THR A 43 12.84 1.74 6.66
N GLU A 44 12.18 1.48 7.79
CA GLU A 44 11.13 0.50 7.93
C GLU A 44 9.88 1.20 8.44
N PHE A 45 8.73 0.80 7.90
CA PHE A 45 7.44 1.29 8.34
C PHE A 45 6.40 0.17 8.33
N GLU A 46 5.65 0.05 9.41
CA GLU A 46 4.66 -1.00 9.60
C GLU A 46 3.26 -0.39 9.73
N LEU A 47 2.30 -1.01 9.04
CA LEU A 47 0.88 -0.78 9.21
C LEU A 47 0.21 -2.06 9.71
N SER A 48 -0.48 -1.97 10.84
CA SER A 48 -1.25 -3.10 11.37
C SER A 48 -2.72 -3.03 10.93
N SER A 49 -3.35 -4.19 10.68
CA SER A 49 -4.77 -4.29 10.40
C SER A 49 -5.40 -5.42 11.18
N SER A 50 -6.57 -5.13 11.77
CA SER A 50 -7.40 -6.16 12.40
C SER A 50 -8.35 -6.85 11.41
N GLY A 51 -8.31 -6.47 10.13
CA GLY A 51 -9.27 -6.94 9.12
C GLY A 51 -9.25 -8.45 8.88
N LEU A 52 -8.14 -9.12 9.21
CA LEU A 52 -8.01 -10.57 9.11
C LEU A 52 -8.12 -11.29 10.45
N ASN A 53 -8.29 -10.57 11.56
CA ASN A 53 -8.32 -11.18 12.88
C ASN A 53 -9.49 -12.16 13.00
N ARG A 54 -9.21 -13.31 13.60
CA ARG A 54 -10.13 -14.46 13.75
C ARG A 54 -10.47 -15.19 12.45
N THR A 55 -9.81 -14.85 11.34
CA THR A 55 -9.96 -15.60 10.09
C THR A 55 -9.31 -16.98 10.26
N VAL A 56 -10.04 -18.02 9.87
CA VAL A 56 -9.53 -19.39 9.85
C VAL A 56 -8.91 -19.66 8.48
N LEU A 57 -7.64 -20.02 8.47
CA LEU A 57 -6.87 -20.38 7.27
C LEU A 57 -6.52 -21.88 7.37
N ALA A 58 -7.03 -22.67 6.44
CA ALA A 58 -6.94 -24.13 6.39
C ALA A 58 -6.99 -24.63 4.93
N GLY A 59 -5.85 -24.58 4.21
CA GLY A 59 -5.71 -25.24 2.91
C GLY A 59 -6.31 -24.51 1.71
N GLN A 60 -6.93 -23.35 1.91
CA GLN A 60 -7.57 -22.61 0.82
C GLN A 60 -6.59 -21.73 0.06
N ASN A 61 -6.93 -21.48 -1.21
CA ASN A 61 -6.32 -20.41 -1.99
C ASN A 61 -6.84 -19.08 -1.45
N LEU A 62 -5.93 -18.13 -1.32
CA LEU A 62 -6.19 -16.79 -0.84
C LEU A 62 -5.73 -15.81 -1.92
N SER A 63 -6.57 -14.85 -2.22
CA SER A 63 -6.28 -13.73 -3.12
C SER A 63 -6.64 -12.47 -2.33
N LEU A 64 -5.64 -11.66 -1.99
CA LEU A 64 -5.77 -10.50 -1.11
C LEU A 64 -5.33 -9.22 -1.81
N ASP A 65 -6.22 -8.25 -1.85
CA ASP A 65 -5.93 -6.83 -2.04
C ASP A 65 -5.71 -6.18 -0.68
N LEU A 66 -4.48 -5.77 -0.39
CA LEU A 66 -4.12 -5.01 0.80
C LEU A 66 -4.16 -3.52 0.43
N LEU A 67 -5.23 -2.84 0.80
CA LEU A 67 -5.47 -1.45 0.41
C LEU A 67 -5.19 -0.47 1.55
N LEU A 68 -4.65 0.69 1.22
CA LEU A 68 -4.60 1.82 2.13
C LEU A 68 -5.99 2.47 2.24
N SER A 69 -6.42 2.76 3.47
CA SER A 69 -7.72 3.36 3.77
C SER A 69 -7.82 4.82 3.30
N ASP A 70 -9.04 5.35 3.27
CA ASP A 70 -9.32 6.79 3.16
C ASP A 70 -8.74 7.49 1.90
N SER A 71 -8.59 6.74 0.81
CA SER A 71 -7.96 7.24 -0.44
C SER A 71 -6.52 7.72 -0.26
N VAL A 72 -5.82 7.21 0.76
CA VAL A 72 -4.39 7.43 0.96
C VAL A 72 -3.62 6.59 -0.05
N LEU A 73 -2.55 7.17 -0.58
CA LEU A 73 -1.57 6.51 -1.42
C LEU A 73 -0.22 6.47 -0.70
N ALA A 74 0.57 5.47 -1.03
CA ALA A 74 1.98 5.37 -0.69
C ALA A 74 2.81 5.76 -1.91
N ARG A 75 3.58 6.85 -1.80
CA ARG A 75 4.63 7.19 -2.75
C ARG A 75 5.92 6.48 -2.37
N LEU A 76 6.36 5.58 -3.23
CA LEU A 76 7.63 4.88 -3.15
C LEU A 76 8.68 5.67 -3.93
N PHE A 77 9.79 5.99 -3.29
CA PHE A 77 11.00 6.51 -3.92
C PHE A 77 11.98 5.36 -4.05
N VAL A 78 12.21 4.91 -5.28
CA VAL A 78 12.93 3.66 -5.59
C VAL A 78 14.12 4.00 -6.46
N SER A 79 15.28 4.14 -5.84
CA SER A 79 16.56 4.42 -6.49
C SER A 79 17.29 3.14 -6.90
N ASP A 80 17.29 2.11 -6.05
CA ASP A 80 17.60 0.73 -6.41
C ASP A 80 16.39 -0.18 -6.09
N PRO A 81 15.67 -0.68 -7.11
CA PRO A 81 14.53 -1.58 -6.90
C PRO A 81 14.85 -2.84 -6.08
N LYS A 82 16.11 -3.28 -6.02
CA LYS A 82 16.49 -4.49 -5.27
C LYS A 82 16.51 -4.29 -3.76
N ASP A 83 16.60 -3.05 -3.33
CA ASP A 83 16.70 -2.70 -1.91
C ASP A 83 15.32 -2.49 -1.28
N TRP A 84 14.24 -2.70 -2.04
CA TRP A 84 12.86 -2.57 -1.58
C TRP A 84 12.19 -3.90 -1.31
N VAL A 85 11.50 -3.97 -0.18
CA VAL A 85 10.70 -5.10 0.24
C VAL A 85 9.35 -4.62 0.75
N ILE A 86 8.28 -5.30 0.33
CA ILE A 86 6.95 -5.12 0.91
C ILE A 86 6.43 -6.47 1.36
N ASP A 87 6.20 -6.62 2.65
CA ASP A 87 5.84 -7.88 3.28
C ASP A 87 4.47 -7.80 3.97
N LEU A 88 3.68 -8.85 3.84
CA LEU A 88 2.51 -9.13 4.67
C LEU A 88 2.89 -10.21 5.68
N GLU A 89 2.92 -9.85 6.97
CA GLU A 89 3.07 -10.80 8.06
C GLU A 89 1.72 -11.08 8.73
N PHE A 90 1.46 -12.36 9.01
CA PHE A 90 0.37 -12.80 9.86
C PHE A 90 0.93 -13.37 11.14
N SER A 91 0.34 -12.97 12.27
CA SER A 91 0.43 -13.74 13.51
C SER A 91 -0.72 -14.72 13.58
N THR A 92 -0.46 -15.93 14.06
CA THR A 92 -1.49 -16.96 14.23
C THR A 92 -1.53 -17.47 15.67
N ASN A 93 -2.62 -18.14 16.03
CA ASN A 93 -2.73 -18.83 17.31
C ASN A 93 -1.95 -20.17 17.37
N ALA A 94 -1.26 -20.55 16.29
CA ALA A 94 -0.43 -21.75 16.27
C ALA A 94 0.88 -21.47 17.00
N GLY A 95 1.34 -22.40 17.86
CA GLY A 95 2.63 -22.25 18.54
C GLY A 95 3.84 -22.35 17.60
N THR A 96 3.63 -22.88 16.39
CA THR A 96 4.58 -23.00 15.27
C THR A 96 3.77 -23.01 13.97
N PHE A 97 4.24 -22.36 12.90
CA PHE A 97 3.52 -22.36 11.62
C PHE A 97 3.47 -23.79 11.04
N PRO A 98 2.29 -24.32 10.67
CA PRO A 98 2.11 -25.76 10.52
C PRO A 98 2.33 -26.30 9.09
N GLY A 99 3.24 -25.71 8.32
CA GLY A 99 3.66 -26.24 7.01
C GLY A 99 4.08 -25.17 6.01
N ASP A 100 4.42 -25.57 4.78
CA ASP A 100 4.78 -24.63 3.72
C ASP A 100 3.53 -24.13 2.98
N ALA A 101 3.35 -22.80 2.91
CA ALA A 101 2.37 -22.23 1.99
C ALA A 101 2.77 -22.54 0.53
N GLY A 102 1.80 -22.83 -0.32
CA GLY A 102 1.98 -23.03 -1.76
C GLY A 102 2.49 -21.76 -2.46
N PRO A 103 2.82 -21.82 -3.77
CA PRO A 103 3.33 -20.68 -4.53
C PRO A 103 2.60 -19.37 -4.20
N THR A 104 3.37 -18.33 -3.87
CA THR A 104 2.88 -16.98 -3.59
C THR A 104 3.37 -16.11 -4.71
N THR A 105 2.44 -15.36 -5.29
CA THR A 105 2.72 -14.31 -6.26
C THR A 105 2.09 -13.02 -5.77
N GLY A 106 2.50 -11.89 -6.34
CA GLY A 106 1.86 -10.62 -6.05
C GLY A 106 2.32 -9.50 -6.97
N PHE A 107 1.66 -8.35 -6.84
CA PHE A 107 1.93 -7.15 -7.61
C PHE A 107 1.50 -5.89 -6.85
N LEU A 108 1.99 -4.74 -7.29
CA LEU A 108 1.58 -3.45 -6.73
C LEU A 108 0.23 -3.03 -7.30
N LEU A 109 -0.60 -2.38 -6.49
CA LEU A 109 -1.84 -1.76 -6.96
C LEU A 109 -1.57 -0.27 -7.16
N GLY A 110 -1.69 0.20 -8.41
CA GLY A 110 -1.53 1.61 -8.75
C GLY A 110 -2.61 2.50 -8.10
N PRO A 111 -2.58 3.82 -8.33
CA PRO A 111 -3.47 4.76 -7.62
C PRO A 111 -4.97 4.55 -7.89
N ASN A 112 -5.30 3.90 -9.00
CA ASN A 112 -6.66 3.54 -9.40
C ASN A 112 -7.08 2.13 -8.96
N GLY A 113 -6.24 1.42 -8.19
CA GLY A 113 -6.47 0.04 -7.76
C GLY A 113 -6.21 -1.01 -8.85
N ASN A 114 -5.76 -0.62 -10.04
CA ASN A 114 -5.35 -1.58 -11.06
C ASN A 114 -3.93 -2.07 -10.79
N GLN A 115 -3.60 -3.26 -11.30
CA GLN A 115 -2.23 -3.76 -11.28
C GLN A 115 -1.26 -2.74 -11.89
N PHE A 116 -0.19 -2.48 -11.14
CA PHE A 116 0.97 -1.72 -11.57
C PHE A 116 2.16 -2.67 -11.69
N GLY A 117 2.82 -2.62 -12.84
CA GLY A 117 3.92 -3.54 -13.14
C GLY A 117 3.46 -4.97 -13.40
N ASP A 118 4.44 -5.88 -13.47
CA ASP A 118 4.19 -7.30 -13.67
C ASP A 118 3.98 -8.04 -12.34
N SER A 119 3.30 -9.19 -12.41
CA SER A 119 3.21 -10.11 -11.28
C SER A 119 4.57 -10.73 -11.01
N GLN A 120 4.89 -10.89 -9.73
CA GLN A 120 6.19 -11.35 -9.26
C GLN A 120 6.02 -12.57 -8.38
N ASP A 121 7.05 -13.44 -8.38
CA ASP A 121 7.16 -14.47 -7.35
C ASP A 121 7.43 -13.79 -6.01
N ALA A 122 6.60 -14.10 -5.02
CA ALA A 122 6.76 -13.59 -3.67
C ALA A 122 7.50 -14.60 -2.79
N GLY A 123 8.44 -14.07 -1.99
CA GLY A 123 9.13 -14.79 -0.94
C GLY A 123 8.18 -15.20 0.18
N ARG A 124 8.60 -16.16 0.99
CA ARG A 124 7.85 -16.64 2.15
C ARG A 124 8.77 -16.91 3.33
N GLY A 125 8.29 -16.61 4.52
CA GLY A 125 8.98 -16.90 5.77
C GLY A 125 8.00 -17.47 6.79
N GLN A 126 8.52 -18.30 7.70
CA GLN A 126 7.76 -18.77 8.85
C GLN A 126 8.56 -18.57 10.13
N GLY A 127 7.89 -18.05 11.16
CA GLY A 127 8.44 -17.87 12.49
C GLY A 127 8.25 -19.09 13.38
N THR A 128 9.15 -19.24 14.35
CA THR A 128 9.06 -20.28 15.40
C THR A 128 7.93 -20.02 16.40
N ASN A 129 7.31 -18.84 16.34
CA ASN A 129 6.18 -18.38 17.16
C ASN A 129 4.83 -18.48 16.43
N GLY A 130 4.79 -19.09 15.25
CA GLY A 130 3.57 -19.19 14.44
C GLY A 130 3.28 -17.99 13.56
N THR A 131 4.25 -17.08 13.35
CA THR A 131 4.13 -16.06 12.30
C THR A 131 4.38 -16.66 10.93
N PHE A 132 3.77 -16.05 9.92
CA PHE A 132 3.98 -16.37 8.51
C PHE A 132 4.03 -15.07 7.71
N GLY A 133 5.07 -14.92 6.90
CA GLY A 133 5.30 -13.75 6.07
C GLY A 133 5.25 -14.10 4.58
N MET A 134 4.72 -13.18 3.79
CA MET A 134 4.78 -13.19 2.33
C MET A 134 5.34 -11.87 1.83
N GLY A 135 6.27 -11.90 0.89
CA GLY A 135 7.04 -10.71 0.56
C GLY A 135 7.28 -10.50 -0.93
N LEU A 136 7.03 -9.28 -1.41
CA LEU A 136 7.57 -8.81 -2.68
C LEU A 136 9.00 -8.31 -2.43
N VAL A 137 9.98 -9.16 -2.73
CA VAL A 137 11.38 -9.01 -2.30
C VAL A 137 12.36 -8.72 -3.44
N SER A 138 11.88 -8.50 -4.66
CA SER A 138 12.77 -8.39 -5.84
C SER A 138 12.15 -7.51 -6.92
N PHE A 139 11.90 -6.25 -6.58
CA PHE A 139 11.52 -5.29 -7.62
C PHE A 139 12.70 -5.11 -8.59
N THR A 140 12.37 -4.96 -9.87
CA THR A 140 13.34 -4.63 -10.93
C THR A 140 12.83 -3.40 -11.66
N SER A 141 13.73 -2.70 -12.34
CA SER A 141 13.34 -1.56 -13.18
C SER A 141 12.29 -1.98 -14.22
N ASP A 142 12.44 -3.17 -14.81
CA ASP A 142 11.49 -3.71 -15.78
C ASP A 142 10.11 -3.97 -15.14
N ASN A 143 10.07 -4.62 -13.96
CA ASN A 143 8.82 -4.91 -13.23
C ASN A 143 8.11 -3.62 -12.79
N LEU A 144 8.84 -2.52 -12.65
CA LEU A 144 8.34 -1.20 -12.28
C LEU A 144 8.16 -0.26 -13.48
N ALA A 145 8.19 -0.78 -14.72
CA ALA A 145 8.08 -0.02 -15.96
C ALA A 145 9.07 1.16 -16.08
N GLY A 146 10.25 1.03 -15.47
CA GLY A 146 11.31 2.03 -15.45
C GLY A 146 11.07 3.20 -14.50
N ALA A 147 10.04 3.16 -13.66
CA ALA A 147 9.73 4.24 -12.73
C ALA A 147 10.59 4.17 -11.45
N ASN A 148 11.15 5.33 -11.08
CA ASN A 148 11.91 5.52 -9.83
C ASN A 148 11.07 6.21 -8.74
N VAL A 149 9.86 6.67 -9.09
CA VAL A 149 8.87 7.22 -8.15
C VAL A 149 7.52 6.66 -8.54
N ILE A 150 6.84 6.00 -7.61
CA ILE A 150 5.60 5.27 -7.88
C ILE A 150 4.60 5.57 -6.78
N ASP A 151 3.36 5.88 -7.15
CA ASP A 151 2.26 5.95 -6.20
C ASP A 151 1.47 4.64 -6.24
N ILE A 152 1.26 4.02 -5.09
CA ILE A 152 0.47 2.79 -4.95
C ILE A 152 -0.70 3.03 -3.99
N SER A 153 -1.83 2.39 -4.26
CA SER A 153 -2.97 2.32 -3.34
C SER A 153 -2.92 1.08 -2.44
N GLY A 154 -2.01 0.14 -2.73
CA GLY A 154 -1.93 -1.13 -2.03
C GLY A 154 -1.05 -2.15 -2.72
N VAL A 155 -1.15 -3.40 -2.25
CA VAL A 155 -0.44 -4.56 -2.80
C VAL A 155 -1.39 -5.74 -2.90
N HIS A 156 -1.24 -6.53 -3.96
CA HIS A 156 -1.97 -7.78 -4.15
C HIS A 156 -1.07 -8.98 -3.83
N PHE A 157 -1.61 -9.98 -3.14
CA PHE A 157 -0.99 -11.29 -2.95
C PHE A 157 -1.95 -12.43 -3.26
N ASP A 158 -1.47 -13.40 -4.03
CA ASP A 158 -2.07 -14.71 -4.16
C ASP A 158 -1.23 -15.73 -3.42
N THR A 159 -1.84 -16.62 -2.63
CA THR A 159 -1.15 -17.73 -1.97
C THR A 159 -2.08 -18.91 -1.73
N THR A 160 -1.52 -20.03 -1.27
CA THR A 160 -2.27 -21.17 -0.75
C THR A 160 -1.74 -21.54 0.62
N PHE A 161 -2.58 -21.50 1.63
CA PHE A 161 -2.14 -21.81 3.00
C PHE A 161 -2.06 -23.32 3.27
N PRO A 162 -1.26 -23.77 4.26
CA PRO A 162 -1.27 -25.17 4.69
C PRO A 162 -2.64 -25.65 5.17
N ALA A 163 -2.96 -26.93 4.94
CA ALA A 163 -4.25 -27.54 5.29
C ALA A 163 -4.47 -27.76 6.79
N THR A 164 -3.44 -27.56 7.60
CA THR A 164 -3.39 -27.87 9.04
C THR A 164 -4.27 -26.96 9.91
N GLY A 165 -4.74 -25.82 9.38
CA GLY A 165 -5.77 -25.00 10.01
C GLY A 165 -5.27 -24.15 11.19
N PHE A 166 -5.38 -22.84 11.09
CA PHE A 166 -4.99 -21.89 12.14
C PHE A 166 -5.87 -20.64 12.09
N VAL A 167 -5.85 -19.88 13.19
CA VAL A 167 -6.60 -18.63 13.33
C VAL A 167 -5.62 -17.48 13.28
N VAL A 168 -5.85 -16.53 12.38
CA VAL A 168 -5.09 -15.27 12.33
C VAL A 168 -5.45 -14.43 13.55
N THR A 169 -4.44 -13.96 14.26
CA THR A 169 -4.59 -13.11 15.45
C THR A 169 -4.23 -11.66 15.18
N ASP A 170 -3.34 -11.43 14.20
CA ASP A 170 -2.91 -10.11 13.76
C ASP A 170 -2.39 -10.16 12.32
N ALA A 171 -2.43 -9.04 11.61
CA ALA A 171 -1.86 -8.89 10.27
C ALA A 171 -1.16 -7.53 10.12
N GLN A 172 0.03 -7.54 9.54
CA GLN A 172 0.91 -6.38 9.43
C GLN A 172 1.43 -6.26 7.99
N LEU A 173 1.35 -5.06 7.43
CA LEU A 173 1.95 -4.70 6.15
C LEU A 173 3.22 -3.89 6.44
N LEU A 174 4.34 -4.46 6.07
CA LEU A 174 5.67 -3.92 6.30
C LEU A 174 6.25 -3.37 5.00
N PHE A 175 6.79 -2.17 5.06
CA PHE A 175 7.60 -1.57 4.02
C PHE A 175 9.02 -1.44 4.55
N SER A 176 9.98 -2.10 3.89
CA SER A 176 11.38 -2.06 4.29
C SER A 176 12.25 -1.69 3.09
N PHE A 177 13.18 -0.78 3.32
CA PHE A 177 14.11 -0.35 2.29
C PHE A 177 15.46 0.08 2.88
N SER A 178 16.53 -0.11 2.11
CA SER A 178 17.91 0.07 2.60
C SER A 178 18.76 1.08 1.81
N GLY A 179 18.22 1.67 0.75
CA GLY A 179 18.94 2.67 -0.05
C GLY A 179 18.94 4.07 0.57
N ASP A 180 20.06 4.79 0.46
CA ASP A 180 20.25 6.15 1.02
C ASP A 180 19.28 7.20 0.44
N THR A 181 18.71 6.93 -0.74
CA THR A 181 17.75 7.79 -1.44
C THR A 181 16.36 7.19 -1.56
N ASP A 182 16.16 6.04 -0.93
CA ASP A 182 14.89 5.33 -0.92
C ASP A 182 14.00 5.87 0.20
N GLY A 183 12.69 5.81 -0.04
CA GLY A 183 11.75 6.35 0.92
C GLY A 183 10.29 6.03 0.64
N LEU A 184 9.51 6.09 1.70
CA LEU A 184 8.06 5.96 1.67
C LEU A 184 7.44 7.26 2.16
N LYS A 185 6.47 7.78 1.42
CA LYS A 185 5.66 8.94 1.85
C LYS A 185 4.18 8.67 1.61
N PHE A 186 3.37 8.88 2.63
CA PHE A 186 1.91 8.74 2.50
C PHE A 186 1.23 10.07 2.20
N GLY A 187 0.09 10.02 1.51
CA GLY A 187 -0.78 11.17 1.32
C GLY A 187 -1.89 10.91 0.32
N THR A 188 -2.84 11.84 0.23
CA THR A 188 -3.83 11.87 -0.86
C THR A 188 -3.18 12.25 -2.18
N ALA A 189 -3.86 12.02 -3.30
CA ALA A 189 -3.42 12.46 -4.62
C ALA A 189 -3.09 13.97 -4.68
N GLN A 190 -3.80 14.81 -3.90
CA GLN A 190 -3.54 16.24 -3.81
C GLN A 190 -2.27 16.57 -3.00
N GLN A 191 -1.96 15.77 -1.97
CA GLN A 191 -0.77 15.93 -1.11
C GLN A 191 0.50 15.34 -1.74
N LEU A 192 0.33 14.45 -2.72
CA LEU A 192 1.40 13.83 -3.49
C LEU A 192 1.36 14.34 -4.93
N PRO A 193 1.68 15.62 -5.20
CA PRO A 193 1.68 16.14 -6.57
C PRO A 193 2.70 15.39 -7.42
N GLU A 194 2.36 15.13 -8.68
CA GLU A 194 3.29 14.48 -9.61
C GLU A 194 4.59 15.29 -9.71
N PRO A 195 5.76 14.64 -9.85
CA PRO A 195 7.04 15.33 -9.96
C PRO A 195 7.07 16.42 -11.04
N GLU A 196 6.35 16.19 -12.15
CA GLU A 196 6.26 17.12 -13.28
C GLU A 196 5.48 18.40 -12.92
N THR A 197 4.44 18.29 -12.09
CA THR A 197 3.65 19.43 -11.60
C THR A 197 4.41 20.35 -10.66
N LEU A 198 5.38 19.83 -9.89
CA LEU A 198 6.24 20.64 -9.03
C LEU A 198 7.11 21.57 -9.88
N GLY A 199 7.70 21.06 -10.97
CA GLY A 199 8.48 21.89 -11.90
C GLY A 199 7.66 23.02 -12.50
N LEU A 200 6.42 22.74 -12.92
CA LEU A 200 5.50 23.72 -13.48
C LEU A 200 5.04 24.78 -12.47
N THR A 201 4.82 24.42 -11.20
CA THR A 201 4.48 25.40 -10.15
C THR A 201 5.65 26.33 -9.84
N PHE A 202 6.88 25.82 -9.77
CA PHE A 202 8.07 26.67 -9.59
C PHE A 202 8.28 27.62 -10.77
N VAL A 203 8.09 27.15 -12.01
CA VAL A 203 8.17 28.00 -13.21
C VAL A 203 7.05 29.05 -13.20
N GLY A 204 5.83 28.67 -12.81
CA GLY A 204 4.69 29.59 -12.70
C GLY A 204 4.94 30.71 -11.69
N VAL A 205 5.41 30.38 -10.48
CA VAL A 205 5.75 31.36 -9.43
C VAL A 205 6.90 32.26 -9.88
N LEU A 206 7.91 31.71 -10.54
CA LEU A 206 9.04 32.48 -11.08
C LEU A 206 8.59 33.46 -12.16
N VAL A 207 7.71 33.04 -13.09
CA VAL A 207 7.16 33.90 -14.14
C VAL A 207 6.31 35.03 -13.53
N ILE A 208 5.51 34.74 -12.50
CA ILE A 208 4.73 35.76 -11.78
C ILE A 208 5.65 36.75 -11.06
N ALA A 209 6.68 36.27 -10.36
CA ALA A 209 7.65 37.11 -9.68
C ALA A 209 8.44 38.00 -10.66
N LEU A 210 8.88 37.45 -11.80
CA LEU A 210 9.54 38.20 -12.85
C LEU A 210 8.61 39.23 -13.51
N ALA A 211 7.33 38.89 -13.73
CA ALA A 211 6.35 39.82 -14.27
C ALA A 211 6.02 40.97 -13.31
N ALA A 212 5.97 40.70 -12.00
CA ALA A 212 5.82 41.71 -10.96
C ALA A 212 7.04 42.65 -10.92
N CYS A 213 8.26 42.10 -10.87
CA CYS A 213 9.51 42.87 -10.87
C CYS A 213 9.64 43.76 -12.13
N ARG A 214 9.23 43.27 -13.30
CA ARG A 214 9.24 44.04 -14.55
C ARG A 214 8.23 45.21 -14.55
N ARG A 215 7.10 45.08 -13.85
CA ARG A 215 6.13 46.19 -13.69
C ARG A 215 6.69 47.29 -12.79
N ASP A 216 7.37 46.92 -11.71
CA ASP A 216 7.99 47.89 -10.79
C ASP A 216 9.14 48.66 -11.44
N LEU A 217 9.97 47.98 -12.24
CA LEU A 217 11.02 48.63 -13.03
C LEU A 217 10.46 49.63 -14.05
N LYS A 218 9.35 49.32 -14.71
CA LYS A 218 8.67 50.24 -15.63
C LYS A 218 8.09 51.46 -14.89
N SER A 219 7.50 51.25 -13.71
CA SER A 219 6.99 52.32 -12.84
C SER A 219 8.09 53.31 -12.45
N LEU A 220 9.26 52.80 -12.03
CA LEU A 220 10.42 53.63 -11.66
C LEU A 220 11.00 54.41 -12.85
N SER A 221 11.05 53.82 -14.05
CA SER A 221 11.50 54.52 -15.26
C SER A 221 10.57 55.67 -15.68
N ALA A 222 9.26 55.50 -15.50
CA ALA A 222 8.26 56.53 -15.79
C ALA A 222 8.30 57.70 -14.79
N LEU A 223 8.63 57.43 -13.52
CA LEU A 223 8.87 58.45 -12.50
C LEU A 223 10.17 59.24 -12.75
N GLY A 224 11.24 58.57 -13.18
CA GLY A 224 12.50 59.23 -13.55
C GLY A 224 12.37 60.16 -14.76
N GLN A 225 11.54 59.81 -15.76
CA GLN A 225 11.27 60.68 -16.90
C GLN A 225 10.40 61.91 -16.56
N ARG A 226 9.55 61.81 -15.54
CA ARG A 226 8.74 62.95 -15.06
C ARG A 226 9.53 63.95 -14.21
N ALA A 227 10.52 63.47 -13.44
CA ALA A 227 11.39 64.33 -12.65
C ALA A 227 12.33 65.20 -13.51
N PHE A 228 12.59 64.83 -14.77
CA PHE A 228 13.42 65.61 -15.70
C PHE A 228 12.65 66.73 -16.43
N LEU A 229 11.31 66.77 -16.30
CA LEU A 229 10.45 67.75 -16.95
C LEU A 229 10.06 68.94 -16.06
N TRP A 230 10.55 69.00 -14.83
CA TRP A 230 10.44 70.17 -13.94
C TRP A 230 11.85 70.69 -13.65
N LYS A 231 12.36 71.47 -14.61
CA LYS A 231 13.38 72.49 -14.38
C LYS A 231 12.68 73.80 -14.06
#